data_AF-A0A2I0XJC2-F1
#
_entry.id   AF-A0A2I0XJC2-F1
#
_cell.length_a   1.000
_cell.length_b   1.000
_cell.length_c   1.000
_cell.angle_alpha   90.00
_cell.angle_beta   90.00
_cell.angle_gamma   90.00
#
_symmetry.space_group_name_H-M   'P 1'
#
loop_
_entity.id
_entity.type
_entity.pdbx_description
1 polymer ?
#
loop_
_entity_poly.entity_id
_entity_poly.type
_entity_poly.pdbx_seq_one_letter_code
_entity_poly.pdbx_strand_id
1 'polypeptide(L)'
;MIWCNLNAILARAKKLFELTSLYEGKLNKELFEHVKYLLDDATDEKWSAIRRFLHLERMTTLVGFASTLSSFNIYQTIVKKLVAKLEKYVKSIVESKTKEEAGRVLMNMKDRFKTKFSCDSDSMPRLWTRKEDIKAITKTACSVVCHKFAFLLLFFLSCKLICMVNSYFYFKLLFYFYIL
;
A
#
# COMPACT_ATOMS: atom_id res chain seq x y z
N MET A 1 18.59 45.03 -13.56
CA MET A 1 17.25 44.63 -13.06
C MET A 1 16.86 43.20 -13.48
N ILE A 2 17.18 42.75 -14.71
CA ILE A 2 16.86 41.39 -15.22
C ILE A 2 17.55 40.27 -14.43
N TRP A 3 18.82 40.46 -14.03
CA TRP A 3 19.61 39.43 -13.32
C TRP A 3 19.09 39.12 -11.89
N CYS A 4 18.67 40.14 -11.12
CA CYS A 4 18.07 39.94 -9.80
C CYS A 4 16.73 39.20 -9.86
N ASN A 5 15.95 39.42 -10.92
CA ASN A 5 14.67 38.72 -11.14
C ASN A 5 14.91 37.25 -11.48
N LEU A 6 15.91 36.95 -12.33
CA LEU A 6 16.28 35.57 -12.66
C LEU A 6 16.74 34.78 -11.44
N ASN A 7 17.58 35.38 -10.59
CA ASN A 7 18.05 34.74 -9.35
C ASN A 7 16.90 34.49 -8.35
N ALA A 8 15.95 35.41 -8.23
CA ALA A 8 14.77 35.24 -7.39
C ALA A 8 13.85 34.11 -7.91
N ILE A 9 13.70 33.97 -9.24
CA ILE A 9 12.93 32.89 -9.85
C ILE A 9 13.62 31.53 -9.63
N LEU A 10 14.93 31.44 -9.82
CA LEU A 10 15.71 30.21 -9.63
C LEU A 10 15.70 29.75 -8.17
N ALA A 11 15.89 30.68 -7.22
CA ALA A 11 15.84 30.36 -5.79
C ALA A 11 14.47 29.81 -5.37
N ARG A 12 13.38 30.39 -5.90
CA ARG A 12 12.01 29.89 -5.66
C ARG A 12 11.79 28.51 -6.28
N ALA A 13 12.24 28.29 -7.51
CA ALA A 13 12.10 26.99 -8.18
C ALA A 13 12.86 25.88 -7.44
N LYS A 14 14.08 26.16 -6.99
CA LYS A 14 14.88 25.23 -6.18
C LYS A 14 14.17 24.86 -4.87
N LYS A 15 13.68 25.85 -4.14
CA LYS A 15 12.97 25.62 -2.87
C LYS A 15 11.67 24.84 -3.04
N LEU A 16 10.94 25.09 -4.13
CA LEU A 16 9.75 24.32 -4.51
C LEU A 16 10.08 22.84 -4.77
N PHE A 17 11.17 22.59 -5.49
CA PHE A 17 11.64 21.24 -5.77
C PHE A 17 12.03 20.51 -4.48
N GLU A 18 12.80 21.16 -3.60
CA GLU A 18 13.21 20.61 -2.30
C GLU A 18 12.00 20.25 -1.42
N LEU A 19 11.01 21.14 -1.30
CA LEU A 19 9.78 20.88 -0.53
C LEU A 19 8.99 19.71 -1.12
N THR A 20 8.85 19.66 -2.45
CA THR A 20 8.12 18.57 -3.10
C THR A 20 8.81 17.23 -2.83
N SER A 21 10.14 17.17 -2.99
CA SER A 21 10.92 15.96 -2.75
C SER A 21 10.87 15.51 -1.28
N LEU A 22 10.89 16.44 -0.32
CA LEU A 22 10.79 16.13 1.10
C LEU A 22 9.46 15.45 1.45
N TYR A 23 8.34 16.01 0.97
CA TYR A 23 7.02 15.44 1.23
C TYR A 23 6.82 14.10 0.50
N GLU A 24 7.31 13.98 -0.74
CA GLU A 24 7.31 12.70 -1.47
C GLU A 24 8.09 11.61 -0.71
N GLY A 25 9.29 11.94 -0.21
CA GLY A 25 10.13 11.00 0.55
C GLY A 25 9.51 10.57 1.87
N LYS A 26 8.95 11.52 2.63
CA LYS A 26 8.27 11.23 3.90
C LYS A 26 7.07 10.31 3.70
N LEU A 27 6.22 10.64 2.74
CA LEU A 27 5.05 9.83 2.38
C LEU A 27 5.45 8.41 1.99
N ASN A 28 6.45 8.28 1.13
CA ASN A 28 6.88 6.96 0.66
C ASN A 28 7.35 6.09 1.82
N LYS A 29 8.14 6.64 2.74
CA LYS A 29 8.64 5.89 3.90
C LYS A 29 7.51 5.47 4.85
N GLU A 30 6.69 6.42 5.29
CA GLU A 30 5.65 6.17 6.30
C GLU A 30 4.54 5.25 5.77
N LEU A 31 4.10 5.46 4.52
CA LEU A 31 3.13 4.58 3.86
C LEU A 31 3.69 3.17 3.68
N PHE A 32 4.96 3.04 3.27
CA PHE A 32 5.55 1.73 3.01
C PHE A 32 5.67 0.90 4.28
N GLU A 33 6.18 1.50 5.36
CA GLU A 33 6.37 0.81 6.64
C GLU A 33 5.02 0.37 7.24
N HIS A 34 4.03 1.26 7.27
CA HIS A 34 2.71 0.95 7.83
C HIS A 34 1.92 -0.05 6.98
N VAL A 35 1.87 0.11 5.65
CA VAL A 35 1.13 -0.81 4.78
C VAL A 35 1.74 -2.21 4.83
N LYS A 36 3.08 -2.32 4.84
CA LYS A 36 3.76 -3.61 4.96
C LYS A 36 3.40 -4.31 6.27
N TYR A 37 3.56 -3.62 7.40
CA TYR A 37 3.23 -4.16 8.72
C TYR A 37 1.78 -4.68 8.78
N LEU A 38 0.83 -3.89 8.26
CA LEU A 38 -0.59 -4.24 8.29
C LEU A 38 -0.95 -5.41 7.35
N LEU A 39 -0.24 -5.58 6.23
CA LEU A 39 -0.41 -6.72 5.31
C LEU A 39 0.15 -8.02 5.91
N ASP A 40 1.29 -7.95 6.58
CA ASP A 40 1.92 -9.11 7.22
C ASP A 40 1.02 -9.71 8.31
N ASP A 41 0.38 -8.84 9.11
CA ASP A 41 -0.43 -9.20 10.28
C ASP A 41 -1.96 -9.26 10.02
N ALA A 42 -2.36 -9.33 8.73
CA ALA A 42 -3.74 -9.08 8.35
C ALA A 42 -4.78 -10.04 8.96
N THR A 43 -5.68 -9.46 9.75
CA THR A 43 -7.00 -9.97 10.20
C THR A 43 -8.11 -9.04 9.70
N ASP A 44 -9.36 -9.52 9.64
CA ASP A 44 -10.51 -8.77 9.07
C ASP A 44 -10.70 -7.36 9.67
N GLU A 45 -10.45 -7.20 10.97
CA GLU A 45 -10.60 -5.93 11.70
C GLU A 45 -9.59 -4.85 11.28
N LYS A 46 -8.39 -5.25 10.84
CA LYS A 46 -7.28 -4.33 10.51
C LYS A 46 -7.47 -3.59 9.18
N TRP A 47 -8.44 -3.99 8.34
CA TRP A 47 -8.71 -3.30 7.06
C TRP A 47 -9.32 -1.91 7.25
N SER A 48 -10.22 -1.78 8.23
CA SER A 48 -10.75 -0.47 8.64
C SER A 48 -9.62 0.48 9.06
N ALA A 49 -8.62 -0.05 9.76
CA ALA A 49 -7.45 0.69 10.21
C ALA A 49 -6.55 1.10 9.04
N ILE A 50 -6.25 0.20 8.08
CA ILE A 50 -5.45 0.56 6.88
C ILE A 50 -6.14 1.66 6.07
N ARG A 51 -7.43 1.53 5.78
CA ARG A 51 -8.16 2.57 5.01
C ARG A 51 -8.17 3.91 5.73
N ARG A 52 -8.43 3.89 7.04
CA ARG A 52 -8.43 5.11 7.85
C ARG A 52 -7.04 5.74 7.85
N PHE A 53 -5.99 4.95 8.02
CA PHE A 53 -4.60 5.40 7.96
C PHE A 53 -4.27 6.03 6.59
N LEU A 54 -4.50 5.31 5.48
CA LEU A 54 -4.24 5.82 4.13
C LEU A 54 -5.00 7.12 3.84
N HIS A 55 -6.25 7.21 4.30
CA HIS A 55 -7.07 8.40 4.12
C HIS A 55 -6.54 9.58 4.94
N LEU A 56 -6.27 9.37 6.23
CA LEU A 56 -5.76 10.38 7.13
C LEU A 56 -4.39 10.88 6.68
N GLU A 57 -3.45 9.97 6.40
CA GLU A 57 -2.08 10.31 6.01
C GLU A 57 -2.03 11.13 4.72
N ARG A 58 -2.88 10.75 3.75
CA ARG A 58 -3.07 11.54 2.53
C ARG A 58 -3.60 12.94 2.85
N MET A 59 -4.65 13.06 3.67
CA MET A 59 -5.26 14.36 3.97
C MET A 59 -4.33 15.27 4.78
N THR A 60 -3.71 14.76 5.83
CA THR A 60 -2.77 15.51 6.68
C THR A 60 -1.57 15.98 5.86
N THR A 61 -1.02 15.12 5.00
CA THR A 61 0.09 15.50 4.14
C THR A 61 -0.30 16.54 3.09
N LEU A 62 -1.44 16.38 2.40
CA LEU A 62 -1.87 17.36 1.40
C LEU A 62 -2.15 18.73 2.02
N VAL A 63 -2.78 18.76 3.21
CA VAL A 63 -3.02 20.00 3.97
C VAL A 63 -1.70 20.63 4.44
N GLY A 64 -0.79 19.83 5.00
CA GLY A 64 0.54 20.28 5.42
C GLY A 64 1.34 20.86 4.27
N PHE A 65 1.35 20.18 3.12
CA PHE A 65 2.02 20.64 1.91
C PHE A 65 1.42 21.95 1.37
N ALA A 66 0.08 22.03 1.28
CA ALA A 66 -0.60 23.25 0.83
C ALA A 66 -0.31 24.43 1.76
N SER A 67 -0.40 24.24 3.08
CA SER A 67 -0.12 25.29 4.07
C SER A 67 1.34 25.79 3.99
N THR A 68 2.27 24.86 3.83
CA THR A 68 3.70 25.16 3.66
C THR A 68 3.92 25.97 2.40
N LEU A 69 3.32 25.59 1.27
CA LEU A 69 3.42 26.35 0.01
C LEU A 69 2.79 27.75 0.12
N SER A 70 1.64 27.88 0.78
CA SER A 70 0.99 29.19 0.98
C SER A 70 1.82 30.14 1.84
N SER A 71 2.59 29.64 2.81
CA SER A 71 3.52 30.47 3.60
C SER A 71 4.66 31.11 2.79
N PHE A 72 4.95 30.60 1.58
CA PHE A 72 5.97 31.15 0.69
C PHE A 72 5.43 32.18 -0.31
N ASN A 73 4.19 32.66 -0.13
CA ASN A 73 3.53 33.61 -1.02
C ASN A 73 3.53 33.16 -2.50
N ILE A 74 3.35 31.86 -2.70
CA ILE A 74 3.29 31.24 -4.03
C ILE A 74 1.91 31.47 -4.62
N TYR A 75 1.83 31.77 -5.92
CA TYR A 75 0.56 31.89 -6.63
C TYR A 75 -0.31 30.65 -6.43
N GLN A 76 -1.59 30.87 -6.11
CA GLN A 76 -2.56 29.81 -5.84
C GLN A 76 -2.66 28.78 -6.99
N THR A 77 -2.43 29.21 -8.23
CA THR A 77 -2.40 28.33 -9.41
C THR A 77 -1.23 27.33 -9.38
N ILE A 78 -0.06 27.74 -8.89
CA ILE A 78 1.11 26.88 -8.73
C ILE A 78 0.89 25.94 -7.54
N VAL A 79 0.35 26.43 -6.42
CA VAL A 79 0.00 25.61 -5.26
C VAL A 79 -0.94 24.47 -5.66
N LYS A 80 -2.03 24.79 -6.37
CA LYS A 80 -2.98 23.78 -6.88
C LYS A 80 -2.31 22.73 -7.77
N LYS A 81 -1.42 23.15 -8.68
CA LYS A 81 -0.68 22.23 -9.56
C LYS A 81 0.23 21.28 -8.78
N LEU A 82 0.94 21.80 -7.78
CA LEU A 82 1.85 21.00 -6.96
C LEU A 82 1.09 20.03 -6.05
N VAL A 83 0.00 20.48 -5.43
CA VAL A 83 -0.87 19.60 -4.60
C VAL A 83 -1.45 18.47 -5.46
N ALA A 84 -1.93 18.76 -6.68
CA ALA A 84 -2.42 17.73 -7.60
C ALA A 84 -1.32 16.74 -8.03
N LYS A 85 -0.08 17.22 -8.22
CA LYS A 85 1.08 16.36 -8.50
C LYS A 85 1.36 15.43 -7.32
N LEU A 86 1.36 15.95 -6.09
CA LEU A 86 1.58 15.17 -4.88
C LEU A 86 0.47 14.13 -4.66
N GLU A 87 -0.78 14.50 -4.92
CA GLU A 87 -1.91 13.57 -4.85
C GLU A 87 -1.76 12.41 -5.85
N LYS A 88 -1.31 12.72 -7.08
CA LYS A 88 -1.01 11.70 -8.09
C LYS A 88 0.15 10.80 -7.65
N TYR A 89 1.17 11.37 -7.01
CA TYR A 89 2.30 10.62 -6.47
C TYR A 89 1.86 9.64 -5.37
N VAL A 90 1.04 10.09 -4.41
CA VAL A 90 0.48 9.23 -3.36
C VAL A 90 -0.32 8.07 -3.96
N LYS A 91 -1.15 8.33 -4.97
CA LYS A 91 -1.86 7.26 -5.71
C LYS A 91 -0.88 6.27 -6.33
N SER A 92 0.18 6.76 -6.97
CA SER A 92 1.18 5.90 -7.61
C SER A 92 1.94 4.99 -6.62
N ILE A 93 2.19 5.46 -5.39
CA ILE A 93 2.80 4.64 -4.32
C ILE A 93 1.87 3.48 -3.98
N VAL A 94 0.59 3.78 -3.73
CA VAL A 94 -0.42 2.75 -3.39
C VAL A 94 -0.55 1.76 -4.53
N GLU A 95 -0.65 2.22 -5.78
CA GLU A 95 -0.71 1.36 -6.97
C GLU A 95 0.51 0.45 -7.12
N SER A 96 1.71 1.01 -6.97
CA SER A 96 2.96 0.26 -7.05
C SER A 96 3.00 -0.85 -6.00
N LYS A 97 2.64 -0.52 -4.75
CA LYS A 97 2.65 -1.50 -3.66
C LYS A 97 1.62 -2.60 -3.85
N THR A 98 0.45 -2.21 -4.35
CA THR A 98 -0.63 -3.11 -4.70
C THR A 98 -0.18 -4.13 -5.76
N LYS A 99 0.50 -3.66 -6.82
CA LYS A 99 1.07 -4.54 -7.85
C LYS A 99 2.16 -5.46 -7.29
N GLU A 100 3.03 -4.92 -6.46
CA GLU A 100 4.11 -5.66 -5.80
C GLU A 100 3.56 -6.83 -4.96
N GLU A 101 2.51 -6.56 -4.18
CA GLU A 101 1.86 -7.59 -3.34
C GLU A 101 1.06 -8.59 -4.17
N ALA A 102 0.37 -8.14 -5.22
CA ALA A 102 -0.31 -9.03 -6.16
C ALA A 102 0.68 -9.99 -6.84
N GLY A 103 1.89 -9.53 -7.18
CA GLY A 103 2.95 -10.35 -7.76
C GLY A 103 3.51 -11.41 -6.81
N ARG A 104 3.44 -11.18 -5.49
CA ARG A 104 3.92 -12.12 -4.46
C ARG A 104 2.84 -13.01 -3.87
N VAL A 105 1.57 -12.81 -4.25
CA VAL A 105 0.43 -13.48 -3.62
C VAL A 105 0.60 -15.00 -3.54
N LEU A 106 1.06 -15.64 -4.63
CA LEU A 106 1.25 -17.09 -4.68
C LEU A 106 2.39 -17.56 -3.76
N MET A 107 3.49 -16.81 -3.69
CA MET A 107 4.62 -17.13 -2.82
C MET A 107 4.20 -17.01 -1.35
N ASN A 108 3.54 -15.91 -1.00
CA ASN A 108 3.02 -15.67 0.35
C ASN A 108 2.01 -16.75 0.77
N MET A 109 1.24 -17.29 -0.18
CA MET A 109 0.29 -18.39 0.07
C MET A 109 0.99 -19.71 0.32
N LYS A 110 2.02 -20.03 -0.46
CA LYS A 110 2.85 -21.22 -0.25
C LYS A 110 3.55 -21.16 1.11
N ASP A 111 4.13 -20.02 1.46
CA ASP A 111 4.82 -19.86 2.75
C ASP A 111 3.84 -19.99 3.92
N ARG A 112 2.67 -19.35 3.86
CA ARG A 112 1.64 -19.48 4.91
C ARG A 112 1.10 -20.90 5.03
N PHE A 113 0.85 -21.56 3.91
CA PHE A 113 0.46 -22.97 3.92
C PHE A 113 1.52 -23.81 4.61
N LYS A 114 2.79 -23.68 4.20
CA LYS A 114 3.92 -24.42 4.77
C LYS A 114 4.04 -24.17 6.27
N THR A 115 4.04 -22.92 6.71
CA THR A 115 4.09 -22.59 8.15
C THR A 115 2.93 -23.21 8.90
N LYS A 116 1.70 -23.09 8.42
CA LYS A 116 0.53 -23.60 9.16
C LYS A 116 0.41 -25.12 9.13
N PHE A 117 0.87 -25.75 8.05
CA PHE A 117 0.90 -27.19 7.90
C PHE A 117 2.00 -27.82 8.74
N SER A 118 3.20 -27.22 8.74
CA SER A 118 4.39 -27.74 9.41
C SER A 118 4.50 -27.35 10.89
N CYS A 119 3.71 -26.41 11.39
CA CYS A 119 3.70 -26.03 12.81
C CYS A 119 2.42 -26.46 13.55
N ASP A 120 2.52 -26.59 14.85
CA ASP A 120 1.39 -26.78 15.76
C ASP A 120 0.73 -25.44 16.18
N SER A 121 -0.13 -25.48 17.21
CA SER A 121 -0.79 -24.28 17.75
C SER A 121 0.19 -23.32 18.41
N ASP A 122 1.30 -23.82 18.95
CA ASP A 122 2.30 -23.05 19.69
C ASP A 122 3.39 -22.51 18.75
N SER A 123 3.16 -22.63 17.43
CA SER A 123 4.10 -22.29 16.37
C SER A 123 5.40 -23.12 16.40
N MET A 124 5.41 -24.26 17.11
CA MET A 124 6.53 -25.18 17.12
C MET A 124 6.46 -26.12 15.92
N PRO A 125 7.61 -26.59 15.39
CA PRO A 125 7.62 -27.59 14.33
C PRO A 125 6.85 -28.84 14.76
N ARG A 126 5.85 -29.21 13.98
CA ARG A 126 4.98 -30.36 14.25
C ARG A 126 5.78 -31.64 14.12
N LEU A 127 5.68 -32.48 15.14
CA LEU A 127 6.16 -33.85 15.09
C LEU A 127 5.13 -34.71 14.35
N TRP A 128 5.57 -35.38 13.28
CA TRP A 128 4.71 -36.29 12.52
C TRP A 128 4.77 -37.68 13.14
N THR A 129 3.76 -38.01 13.94
CA THR A 129 3.52 -39.39 14.35
C THR A 129 2.57 -40.07 13.35
N ARG A 130 2.05 -41.27 13.65
CA ARG A 130 1.00 -41.91 12.84
C ARG A 130 -0.41 -41.60 13.34
N LYS A 131 -0.55 -40.70 14.32
CA LYS A 131 -1.82 -40.45 15.03
C LYS A 131 -2.54 -39.20 14.51
N GLU A 132 -1.87 -38.38 13.73
CA GLU A 132 -2.38 -37.10 13.24
C GLU A 132 -3.35 -37.30 12.08
N ASP A 133 -4.46 -36.57 12.11
CA ASP A 133 -5.35 -36.47 10.97
C ASP A 133 -4.78 -35.49 9.94
N ILE A 134 -3.99 -36.03 9.02
CA ILE A 134 -3.36 -35.26 7.92
C ILE A 134 -4.42 -34.51 7.10
N LYS A 135 -5.61 -35.10 6.92
CA LYS A 135 -6.70 -34.51 6.11
C LYS A 135 -7.28 -33.29 6.82
N ALA A 136 -7.51 -33.38 8.13
CA ALA A 136 -7.96 -32.24 8.93
C ALA A 136 -6.91 -31.11 9.00
N ILE A 137 -5.63 -31.47 9.15
CA ILE A 137 -4.51 -30.49 9.16
C ILE A 137 -4.44 -29.76 7.81
N THR A 138 -4.48 -30.50 6.70
CA THR A 138 -4.46 -29.93 5.35
C THR A 138 -5.64 -28.98 5.14
N LYS A 139 -6.86 -29.39 5.52
CA LYS A 139 -8.06 -28.56 5.39
C LYS A 139 -7.95 -27.26 6.19
N THR A 140 -7.41 -27.33 7.40
CA THR A 140 -7.19 -26.15 8.25
C THR A 140 -6.16 -25.21 7.63
N ALA A 141 -5.02 -25.73 7.16
CA ALA A 141 -4.00 -24.94 6.49
C ALA A 141 -4.54 -24.26 5.22
N CYS A 142 -5.31 -24.98 4.39
CA CYS A 142 -5.98 -24.40 3.22
C CYS A 142 -6.98 -23.30 3.58
N SER A 143 -7.78 -23.47 4.63
CA SER A 143 -8.76 -22.46 5.07
C SER A 143 -8.09 -21.12 5.42
N VAL A 144 -6.94 -21.16 6.10
CA VAL A 144 -6.19 -19.94 6.47
C VAL A 144 -5.66 -19.23 5.23
N VAL A 145 -5.20 -19.97 4.23
CA VAL A 145 -4.71 -19.43 2.95
C VAL A 145 -5.85 -18.80 2.15
N CYS A 146 -7.00 -19.48 2.05
CA CYS A 146 -8.17 -18.96 1.35
C CYS A 146 -8.72 -17.68 1.99
N HIS A 147 -8.79 -17.62 3.32
CA HIS A 147 -9.22 -16.41 4.03
C HIS A 147 -8.29 -15.22 3.74
N LYS A 148 -6.97 -15.44 3.78
CA LYS A 148 -5.98 -14.41 3.41
C LYS A 148 -6.06 -14.01 1.92
N PHE A 149 -6.33 -14.93 1.01
CA PHE A 149 -6.50 -14.64 -0.42
C PHE A 149 -7.75 -13.78 -0.67
N ALA A 150 -8.89 -14.16 -0.07
CA ALA A 150 -10.11 -13.37 -0.13
C ALA A 150 -9.88 -11.97 0.45
N PHE A 151 -9.12 -11.88 1.54
CA PHE A 151 -8.74 -10.60 2.15
C PHE A 151 -7.90 -9.71 1.20
N LEU A 152 -6.91 -10.29 0.51
CA LEU A 152 -6.10 -9.56 -0.49
C LEU A 152 -6.94 -9.15 -1.71
N LEU A 153 -7.85 -9.99 -2.20
CA LEU A 153 -8.78 -9.62 -3.26
C LEU A 153 -9.68 -8.45 -2.86
N LEU A 154 -10.18 -8.43 -1.63
CA LEU A 154 -10.96 -7.31 -1.11
C LEU A 154 -10.13 -6.04 -0.98
N PHE A 155 -8.87 -6.13 -0.51
CA PHE A 155 -7.90 -5.02 -0.52
C PHE A 155 -7.77 -4.43 -1.92
N PHE A 156 -7.58 -5.29 -2.92
CA PHE A 156 -7.44 -4.91 -4.32
C PHE A 156 -8.68 -4.20 -4.89
N LEU A 157 -9.87 -4.73 -4.60
CA LEU A 157 -11.14 -4.14 -5.02
C LEU A 157 -11.44 -2.80 -4.32
N SER A 158 -11.07 -2.66 -3.05
CA SER A 158 -11.34 -1.45 -2.28
C SER A 158 -10.28 -0.35 -2.50
N CYS A 159 -9.00 -0.70 -2.72
CA CYS A 159 -8.01 0.23 -3.28
C CYS A 159 -8.47 0.75 -4.65
N LYS A 160 -9.12 -0.09 -5.46
CA LYS A 160 -9.71 0.36 -6.74
C LYS A 160 -10.82 1.39 -6.54
N LEU A 161 -11.70 1.19 -5.56
CA LEU A 161 -12.80 2.12 -5.22
C LEU A 161 -12.30 3.44 -4.62
N ILE A 162 -11.24 3.40 -3.81
CA ILE A 162 -10.73 4.56 -3.06
C ILE A 162 -9.69 5.35 -3.87
N CYS A 163 -8.96 4.68 -4.78
CA CYS A 163 -7.83 5.27 -5.51
C CYS A 163 -8.01 5.37 -7.04
N MET A 164 -9.11 4.87 -7.64
CA MET A 164 -9.32 4.84 -9.11
C MET A 164 -8.12 4.27 -9.89
N VAL A 165 -7.64 3.08 -9.48
CA VAL A 165 -6.52 2.36 -10.12
C VAL A 165 -7.00 1.62 -11.38
N ASN A 166 -6.27 1.79 -12.50
CA ASN A 166 -6.66 1.35 -13.83
C ASN A 166 -6.73 -0.20 -14.00
N SER A 167 -7.62 -0.67 -14.89
CA SER A 167 -8.45 -1.88 -14.73
C SER A 167 -7.87 -3.26 -15.14
N TYR A 168 -6.66 -3.36 -15.69
CA TYR A 168 -6.29 -4.53 -16.52
C TYR A 168 -5.68 -5.75 -15.80
N PHE A 169 -5.13 -5.61 -14.60
CA PHE A 169 -4.41 -6.72 -13.95
C PHE A 169 -5.31 -7.68 -13.15
N TYR A 170 -6.43 -7.18 -12.61
CA TYR A 170 -7.32 -7.95 -11.73
C TYR A 170 -8.14 -9.01 -12.44
N PHE A 171 -8.46 -8.78 -13.71
CA PHE A 171 -9.15 -9.77 -14.53
C PHE A 171 -8.33 -11.06 -14.65
N LYS A 172 -6.99 -10.98 -14.68
CA LYS A 172 -6.13 -12.15 -14.84
C LYS A 172 -6.01 -13.00 -13.56
N LEU A 173 -6.12 -12.38 -12.39
CA LEU A 173 -6.12 -13.10 -11.10
C LEU A 173 -7.46 -13.79 -10.82
N LEU A 174 -8.58 -13.14 -11.18
CA LEU A 174 -9.92 -13.75 -11.10
C LEU A 174 -10.06 -14.92 -12.10
N PHE A 175 -9.52 -14.80 -13.30
CA PHE A 175 -9.58 -15.86 -14.31
C PHE A 175 -8.80 -17.12 -13.92
N TYR A 176 -7.70 -16.98 -13.19
CA TYR A 176 -6.87 -18.13 -12.76
C TYR A 176 -7.49 -18.96 -11.62
N PHE A 177 -8.43 -18.39 -10.86
CA PHE A 177 -9.04 -19.05 -9.70
C PHE A 177 -10.52 -19.42 -9.87
N TYR A 178 -11.21 -18.90 -10.89
CA TYR A 178 -12.59 -19.32 -11.22
C TYR A 178 -12.65 -20.47 -12.24
N ILE A 179 -11.50 -20.92 -12.77
CA ILE A 179 -11.36 -21.98 -13.79
C ILE A 179 -10.63 -23.23 -13.26
N LEU A 180 -10.21 -23.25 -11.99
CA LEU A 180 -9.59 -24.40 -11.31
C LEU A 180 -10.35 -24.73 -10.02
#